data_AF-A0A3N4JJB3-F1
#
_entry.id   AF-A0A3N4JJB3-F1
#
_cell.length_a   1.000
_cell.length_b   1.000
_cell.length_c   1.000
_cell.angle_alpha   90.00
_cell.angle_beta   90.00
_cell.angle_gamma   90.00
#
_symmetry.space_group_name_H-M   'P 1'
#
loop_
_entity.id
_entity.type
_entity.pdbx_description
1 polymer ?
#
loop_
_entity_poly.entity_id
_entity_poly.type
_entity_poly.pdbx_seq_one_letter_code
_entity_poly.pdbx_strand_id
1 'polypeptide(L)'
;MGISYLYLIEDNASSHQTARQVDNKERQSHGIITLDWPSKSPDLNSIKWIWEYKKDDISTWKFMGSERAAIEGAKHVLVETWAALPQAVINQECQSFHEKLQQLILCAGNNNFNG
;
A
#
# COMPACT_ATOMS: atom_id res chain seq x y z
N MET A 1 0.16 -7.95 30.33
CA MET A 1 -0.23 -7.22 29.09
C MET A 1 0.30 -8.04 27.92
N GLY A 2 -0.56 -8.42 26.98
CA GLY A 2 -0.12 -9.18 25.80
C GLY A 2 0.75 -8.32 24.90
N ILE A 3 1.71 -8.93 24.20
CA ILE A 3 2.45 -8.27 23.13
C ILE A 3 1.44 -7.89 22.04
N SER A 4 1.40 -6.61 21.66
CA SER A 4 0.63 -6.18 20.50
C SER A 4 1.37 -6.61 19.25
N TYR A 5 0.73 -7.37 18.38
CA TYR A 5 1.32 -7.75 17.10
C TYR A 5 0.95 -6.73 16.03
N LEU A 6 1.93 -6.37 15.20
CA LEU A 6 1.72 -5.58 13.98
C LEU A 6 1.87 -6.51 12.78
N TYR A 7 0.83 -6.60 11.95
CA TYR A 7 0.91 -7.34 10.70
C TYR A 7 1.35 -6.40 9.58
N LEU A 8 2.52 -6.67 9.00
CA LEU A 8 3.04 -5.91 7.87
C LEU A 8 2.68 -6.60 6.56
N ILE A 9 2.08 -5.82 5.67
CA ILE A 9 1.76 -6.21 4.29
C ILE A 9 2.68 -5.43 3.36
N GLU A 10 3.52 -6.15 2.62
CA GLU A 10 4.41 -5.62 1.60
C GLU A 10 4.53 -6.62 0.44
N ASP A 11 4.83 -6.14 -0.77
CA ASP A 11 5.02 -7.03 -1.91
C ASP A 11 6.41 -7.70 -1.87
N ASN A 12 6.63 -8.65 -2.79
CA ASN A 12 7.89 -9.39 -2.87
C ASN A 12 8.98 -8.66 -3.65
N ALA A 13 9.02 -7.32 -3.69
CA ALA A 13 10.14 -6.60 -4.29
C ALA A 13 11.48 -7.02 -3.65
N SER A 14 12.57 -7.07 -4.43
CA SER A 14 13.87 -7.54 -3.94
C SER A 14 14.40 -6.72 -2.76
N SER A 15 14.13 -5.42 -2.74
CA SER A 15 14.44 -4.53 -1.63
C SER A 15 13.70 -4.90 -0.35
N HIS A 16 12.40 -5.24 -0.43
CA HIS A 16 11.61 -5.68 0.74
C HIS A 16 12.10 -7.03 1.26
N GLN A 17 12.41 -7.98 0.36
CA GLN A 17 12.98 -9.26 0.75
C GLN A 17 14.34 -9.10 1.45
N THR A 18 15.19 -8.22 0.93
CA THR A 18 16.48 -7.89 1.55
C THR A 18 16.28 -7.24 2.92
N ALA A 19 15.38 -6.26 3.03
CA ALA A 19 15.06 -5.60 4.29
C ALA A 19 14.60 -6.63 5.33
N ARG A 20 13.62 -7.48 5.00
CA ARG A 20 13.10 -8.57 5.85
C ARG A 20 14.18 -9.51 6.38
N GLN A 21 15.25 -9.74 5.59
CA GLN A 21 16.39 -10.54 6.03
C GLN A 21 17.30 -9.78 6.99
N VAL A 22 17.59 -8.52 6.69
CA VAL A 22 18.50 -7.66 7.48
C VAL A 22 17.88 -7.27 8.83
N ASP A 23 16.60 -6.94 8.86
CA ASP A 23 15.88 -6.38 10.01
C ASP A 23 15.09 -7.42 10.83
N ASN A 24 15.21 -8.72 10.51
CA ASN A 24 14.40 -9.79 11.08
C ASN A 24 14.34 -9.77 12.62
N LYS A 25 15.50 -9.60 13.27
CA LYS A 25 15.58 -9.54 14.75
C LYS A 25 14.84 -8.33 15.32
N GLU A 26 14.94 -7.18 14.67
CA GLU A 26 14.26 -5.96 15.07
C GLU A 26 12.75 -6.11 14.92
N ARG A 27 12.28 -6.62 13.77
CA ARG A 27 10.86 -6.95 13.55
C ARG A 27 10.31 -7.86 14.63
N GLN A 28 11.03 -8.94 14.96
CA GLN A 28 10.64 -9.86 16.03
C GLN A 28 10.57 -9.16 17.40
N SER A 29 11.55 -8.32 17.74
CA SER A 29 11.55 -7.59 19.02
C SER A 29 10.39 -6.59 19.15
N HIS A 30 9.87 -6.09 18.03
CA HIS A 30 8.73 -5.17 17.98
C HIS A 30 7.40 -5.89 17.73
N GLY A 31 7.37 -7.23 17.68
CA GLY A 31 6.15 -8.00 17.41
C GLY A 31 5.60 -7.80 15.99
N ILE A 32 6.46 -7.45 15.03
CA ILE A 32 6.08 -7.27 13.62
C ILE A 32 6.09 -8.64 12.92
N ILE A 33 4.95 -9.02 12.35
CA ILE A 33 4.75 -10.23 11.57
C ILE A 33 4.54 -9.83 10.12
N THR A 34 5.48 -10.18 9.24
CA THR A 34 5.32 -9.99 7.80
C THR A 34 4.54 -11.15 7.20
N LEU A 35 3.45 -10.84 6.50
CA LEU A 35 2.63 -11.84 5.83
C LEU A 35 3.27 -12.28 4.51
N ASP A 36 2.99 -13.52 4.10
CA ASP A 36 3.40 -13.99 2.79
C ASP A 36 2.52 -13.35 1.71
N TRP A 37 3.16 -12.83 0.66
CA TRP A 37 2.47 -12.12 -0.41
C TRP A 37 2.46 -12.92 -1.72
N PRO A 38 1.32 -13.09 -2.40
CA PRO A 38 1.29 -13.72 -3.71
C PRO A 38 1.90 -12.80 -4.78
N SER A 39 2.76 -13.38 -5.64
CA SER A 39 3.36 -12.66 -6.75
C SER A 39 2.30 -12.09 -7.70
N LYS A 40 2.58 -10.93 -8.31
CA LYS A 40 1.72 -10.26 -9.31
C LYS A 40 0.27 -9.98 -8.83
N SER A 41 0.08 -9.76 -7.54
CA SER A 41 -1.24 -9.47 -6.94
C SER A 41 -1.34 -8.05 -6.40
N PRO A 42 -1.24 -7.00 -7.25
CA PRO A 42 -1.32 -5.61 -6.79
C PRO A 42 -2.76 -5.20 -6.39
N ASP A 43 -3.76 -5.92 -6.89
CA ASP A 43 -5.19 -5.84 -6.55
C ASP A 43 -5.49 -6.12 -5.07
N LEU A 44 -4.70 -7.01 -4.44
CA LEU A 44 -4.79 -7.27 -3.00
C LEU A 44 -4.14 -6.18 -2.15
N ASN A 45 -3.22 -5.39 -2.70
CA ASN A 45 -2.51 -4.39 -1.92
C ASN A 45 -3.36 -3.14 -1.73
N SER A 46 -3.86 -2.90 -0.51
CA SER A 46 -4.73 -1.75 -0.21
C SER A 46 -4.10 -0.40 -0.55
N ILE A 47 -2.76 -0.26 -0.50
CA ILE A 47 -2.12 1.01 -0.85
C ILE A 47 -2.36 1.42 -2.31
N LYS A 48 -2.54 0.44 -3.21
CA LYS A 48 -2.88 0.70 -4.62
C LYS A 48 -4.21 1.44 -4.72
N TRP A 49 -5.22 0.98 -3.97
CA TRP A 49 -6.56 1.58 -3.99
C TRP A 49 -6.58 2.97 -3.38
N ILE A 50 -5.78 3.19 -2.33
CA ILE A 50 -5.58 4.53 -1.75
C ILE A 50 -4.99 5.50 -2.78
N TRP A 51 -3.99 5.07 -3.55
CA TRP A 51 -3.42 5.91 -4.60
C TRP A 51 -4.36 6.10 -5.79
N GLU A 52 -5.12 5.08 -6.17
CA GLU A 52 -6.12 5.19 -7.25
C GLU A 52 -7.20 6.22 -6.87
N TYR A 53 -7.65 6.25 -5.61
CA TYR A 53 -8.60 7.25 -5.11
C TYR A 53 -8.11 8.70 -5.27
N LYS A 54 -6.80 8.94 -5.19
CA LYS A 54 -6.17 10.27 -5.33
C LYS A 54 -5.53 10.53 -6.68
N LYS A 55 -5.63 9.58 -7.61
CA LYS A 55 -4.94 9.66 -8.90
C LYS A 55 -5.40 10.85 -9.73
N ASP A 56 -6.70 11.11 -9.76
CA ASP A 56 -7.25 12.22 -10.51
C ASP A 56 -6.75 13.56 -9.95
N ASP A 57 -6.81 13.74 -8.61
CA ASP A 57 -6.28 14.90 -7.91
C ASP A 57 -4.81 15.16 -8.29
N ILE A 58 -3.96 14.12 -8.20
CA ILE A 58 -2.54 14.19 -8.54
C ILE A 58 -2.33 14.49 -10.02
N SER A 59 -3.14 13.89 -10.91
CA SER A 59 -3.01 14.05 -12.35
C SER A 59 -3.33 15.47 -12.85
N THR A 60 -4.12 16.25 -12.09
CA THR A 60 -4.36 17.66 -12.39
C THR A 60 -3.06 18.48 -12.34
N TRP A 61 -2.07 18.02 -11.58
CA TRP A 61 -0.75 18.63 -11.51
C TRP A 61 0.12 18.12 -12.64
N LYS A 62 0.39 19.00 -13.61
CA LYS A 62 1.35 18.73 -14.69
C LYS A 62 2.77 18.81 -14.15
N PHE A 63 3.26 17.74 -13.51
CA PHE A 63 4.66 17.62 -13.15
C PHE A 63 5.51 17.54 -14.42
N MET A 64 6.11 18.66 -14.82
CA MET A 64 6.90 18.78 -16.04
C MET A 64 8.34 19.11 -15.68
N GLY A 65 9.27 18.31 -16.20
CA GLY A 65 10.71 18.51 -16.03
C GLY A 65 11.32 17.86 -14.80
N SER A 66 12.65 17.85 -14.75
CA SER A 66 13.46 17.27 -13.67
C SER A 66 14.19 18.34 -12.85
N GLU A 67 13.76 19.60 -12.98
CA GLU A 67 14.35 20.71 -12.26
C GLU A 67 14.01 20.64 -10.77
N ARG A 68 14.89 21.15 -9.91
CA ARG A 68 14.71 21.10 -8.46
C ARG A 68 13.38 21.70 -8.02
N ALA A 69 12.98 22.84 -8.60
CA ALA A 69 11.71 23.48 -8.27
C ALA A 69 10.50 22.60 -8.62
N ALA A 70 10.53 21.91 -9.76
CA ALA A 70 9.47 20.98 -10.17
C ALA A 70 9.38 19.77 -9.21
N ILE A 71 10.53 19.22 -8.79
CA ILE A 71 10.59 18.12 -7.83
C ILE A 71 10.05 18.53 -6.46
N GLU A 72 10.42 19.70 -5.96
CA GLU A 72 9.92 20.19 -4.67
C GLU A 72 8.42 20.51 -4.73
N GLY A 73 7.94 21.05 -5.85
CA GLY A 73 6.51 21.21 -6.10
C GLY A 73 5.76 19.88 -6.08
N ALA A 74 6.31 18.84 -6.71
CA ALA A 74 5.72 17.50 -6.70
C ALA A 74 5.65 16.88 -5.29
N LYS A 75 6.72 17.01 -4.51
CA LYS A 75 6.73 16.56 -3.11
C LYS A 75 5.66 17.28 -2.28
N HIS A 76 5.56 18.60 -2.44
CA HIS A 76 4.58 19.40 -1.71
C HIS A 76 3.14 18.94 -2.01
N VAL A 77 2.81 18.79 -3.30
CA VAL A 77 1.49 18.32 -3.73
C VAL A 77 1.17 16.92 -3.19
N LEU A 78 2.15 16.01 -3.21
CA LEU A 78 1.96 14.66 -2.66
C LEU A 78 1.63 14.70 -1.16
N VAL A 79 2.32 15.54 -0.39
CA VAL A 79 2.07 15.70 1.05
C VAL A 79 0.68 16.30 1.30
N GLU A 80 0.29 17.34 0.57
CA GLU A 80 -1.04 17.95 0.71
C GLU A 80 -2.15 16.98 0.32
N THR A 81 -1.97 16.25 -0.78
CA THR A 81 -2.94 15.26 -1.26
C THR A 81 -3.14 14.13 -0.24
N TRP A 82 -2.04 13.66 0.35
CA TRP A 82 -2.08 12.65 1.41
C TRP A 82 -2.75 13.18 2.68
N ALA A 83 -2.40 14.39 3.12
CA ALA A 83 -2.99 15.01 4.31
C ALA A 83 -4.50 15.28 4.16
N ALA A 84 -4.96 15.53 2.93
CA ALA A 84 -6.36 15.72 2.60
C ALA A 84 -7.14 14.40 2.43
N LEU A 85 -6.49 13.24 2.48
CA LEU A 85 -7.15 11.95 2.35
C LEU A 85 -8.07 11.69 3.56
N PRO A 86 -9.39 11.48 3.35
CA PRO A 86 -10.27 11.21 4.47
C PRO A 86 -9.91 9.89 5.15
N GLN A 87 -9.76 9.90 6.48
CA GLN A 87 -9.47 8.69 7.27
C GLN A 87 -10.52 7.59 7.03
N ALA A 88 -11.77 7.95 6.74
CA ALA A 88 -12.82 7.00 6.40
C ALA A 88 -12.49 6.15 5.16
N VAL A 89 -11.81 6.72 4.16
CA VAL A 89 -11.37 5.97 2.96
C VAL A 89 -10.31 4.93 3.35
N ILE A 90 -9.32 5.32 4.16
CA ILE A 90 -8.30 4.39 4.66
C ILE A 90 -8.95 3.27 5.47
N ASN A 91 -9.85 3.61 6.39
CA ASN A 91 -10.54 2.63 7.22
C ASN A 91 -11.37 1.65 6.39
N GLN A 92 -12.10 2.14 5.39
CA GLN A 92 -12.90 1.30 4.48
C GLN A 92 -12.01 0.33 3.68
N GLU A 93 -10.87 0.79 3.18
CA GLU A 93 -9.92 -0.06 2.47
C GLU A 93 -9.28 -1.12 3.37
N CYS A 94 -9.02 -0.80 4.64
CA CYS A 94 -8.54 -1.78 5.62
C CYS A 94 -9.62 -2.81 5.98
N GLN A 95 -10.87 -2.38 6.15
CA GLN A 95 -11.98 -3.25 6.56
C GLN A 95 -12.43 -4.19 5.43
N SER A 96 -12.39 -3.74 4.18
CA SER A 96 -12.81 -4.53 3.01
C SER A 96 -11.79 -5.58 2.54
N PHE A 97 -10.62 -5.70 3.19
CA PHE A 97 -9.58 -6.64 2.76
C PHE A 97 -10.07 -8.10 2.75
N HIS A 98 -10.91 -8.50 3.70
CA HIS A 98 -11.47 -9.85 3.74
C HIS A 98 -12.38 -10.15 2.54
N GLU A 99 -13.14 -9.16 2.05
CA GLU A 99 -14.02 -9.30 0.89
C GLU A 99 -13.19 -9.53 -0.37
N LYS A 100 -12.09 -8.79 -0.53
CA LYS A 100 -11.16 -8.96 -1.67
C LYS A 100 -10.55 -10.37 -1.70
N LEU A 101 -10.16 -10.90 -0.53
CA LEU A 101 -9.67 -12.28 -0.43
C LEU A 101 -10.76 -13.31 -0.78
N GLN A 102 -12.00 -13.10 -0.33
CA GLN A 102 -13.11 -13.98 -0.69
C GLN A 102 -13.36 -13.98 -2.19
N GLN A 103 -13.34 -12.82 -2.84
CA GLN A 103 -13.47 -12.71 -4.30
C GLN A 103 -12.34 -13.44 -5.02
N LEU A 104 -11.09 -13.28 -4.57
CA LEU A 104 -9.95 -13.99 -5.13
C LEU A 104 -10.12 -15.52 -5.07
N ILE A 105 -10.60 -16.03 -3.92
CA ILE A 105 -10.87 -17.46 -3.73
C ILE A 105 -11.99 -17.93 -4.69
N LEU A 106 -13.08 -17.17 -4.79
CA LEU A 106 -14.20 -17.47 -5.70
C LEU A 106 -13.77 -17.46 -7.17
N CYS A 107 -12.84 -16.57 -7.54
CA CYS A 107 -12.26 -16.48 -8.87
C CYS A 107 -11.08 -17.44 -9.10
N ALA A 108 -10.79 -18.36 -8.16
CA ALA A 108 -9.68 -19.31 -8.24
C ALA A 108 -8.31 -18.66 -8.53
N GLY A 109 -8.06 -17.48 -7.95
CA GLY A 109 -6.82 -16.72 -8.13
C GLY A 109 -6.77 -15.89 -9.41
N ASN A 110 -7.86 -15.81 -10.18
CA ASN A 110 -7.96 -14.96 -11.37
C ASN A 110 -8.30 -13.51 -10.99
N ASN A 111 -7.93 -12.54 -11.84
CA ASN A 111 -8.05 -11.10 -11.58
C ASN A 111 -9.36 -10.47 -12.09
N ASN A 112 -10.37 -11.30 -12.40
CA ASN A 112 -11.62 -10.90 -13.04
C ASN A 112 -12.67 -10.29 -12.10
N PHE A 113 -12.27 -9.83 -10.90
CA PHE A 113 -13.19 -9.26 -9.90
C PHE A 113 -13.16 -7.74 -9.82
N ASN A 114 -12.42 -7.08 -10.72
CA ASN A 114 -12.49 -5.63 -10.89
C ASN A 114 -13.56 -5.30 -11.92
N GLY A 115 -14.81 -5.14 -11.45
CA GLY A 115 -15.92 -4.54 -12.19
C GLY A 115 -15.95 -3.03 -12.00
#